data_AF-M6CSF7-F1
#
_entry.id   AF-M6CSF7-F1
#
_cell.length_a   1.000
_cell.length_b   1.000
_cell.length_c   1.000
_cell.angle_alpha   90.00
_cell.angle_beta   90.00
_cell.angle_gamma   90.00
#
_symmetry.space_group_name_H-M   'P 1'
#
loop_
_entity.id
_entity.type
_entity.pdbx_description
1 polymer ?
#
loop_
_entity_poly.entity_id
_entity_poly.type
_entity_poly.pdbx_seq_one_letter_code
_entity_poly.pdbx_strand_id
1 'polypeptide(L)'
;MFGREIVKFSKFNLDYESDIAFKLGKGGEPVSWSIKSYKRSAKATIELDELKYMIQLAIPFGGDLLKLPPAPLTARCEVEGGTLLLTVPAVKIVKFGLPVEVGSDASETDLDLAVTSYPIITYT
;
A
#
# COMPACT_ATOMS: atom_id res chain seq x y z
N MET A 1 13.19 1.38 14.54
CA MET A 1 12.88 2.80 14.80
C MET A 1 12.17 3.34 13.56
N PHE A 2 10.91 2.94 13.37
CA PHE A 2 10.00 3.44 12.32
C PHE A 2 8.91 4.21 13.07
N GLY A 3 9.21 5.46 13.42
CA GLY A 3 8.44 6.25 14.40
C GLY A 3 7.78 7.48 13.80
N ARG A 4 7.64 7.54 12.47
CA ARG A 4 6.97 8.64 11.78
C ARG A 4 5.96 8.03 10.81
N GLU A 5 4.71 8.45 10.92
CA GLU A 5 3.71 8.20 9.89
C GLU A 5 4.18 8.84 8.59
N ILE A 6 4.07 8.15 7.46
CA ILE A 6 4.24 8.80 6.16
C ILE A 6 2.95 9.60 5.94
N VAL A 7 2.99 10.90 6.19
CA VAL A 7 1.78 11.75 6.31
C VAL A 7 1.34 12.35 4.97
N LYS A 8 2.11 12.21 3.90
CA LYS A 8 1.83 12.93 2.65
C LYS A 8 1.70 12.01 1.44
N PHE A 9 0.48 11.53 1.23
CA PHE A 9 0.05 10.96 -0.04
C PHE A 9 -0.74 12.02 -0.79
N SER A 10 -0.40 12.29 -2.04
CA SER A 10 -1.29 13.04 -2.93
C SER A 10 -2.45 12.16 -3.41
N LYS A 11 -2.19 10.85 -3.53
CA LYS A 11 -3.20 9.83 -3.83
C LYS A 11 -2.82 8.50 -3.19
N PHE A 12 -3.82 7.77 -2.69
CA PHE A 12 -3.66 6.42 -2.18
C PHE A 12 -4.77 5.52 -2.73
N ASN A 13 -4.39 4.36 -3.27
CA ASN A 13 -5.31 3.34 -3.77
C ASN A 13 -5.00 1.98 -3.14
N LEU A 14 -6.02 1.26 -2.69
CA LEU A 14 -5.93 -0.09 -2.15
C LEU A 14 -6.76 -1.03 -3.03
N ASP A 15 -6.09 -1.96 -3.70
CA ASP A 15 -6.73 -3.07 -4.40
C ASP A 15 -6.83 -4.27 -3.44
N TYR A 16 -8.06 -4.59 -3.05
CA TYR A 16 -8.37 -5.66 -2.11
C TYR A 16 -9.31 -6.68 -2.75
N GLU A 17 -8.74 -7.78 -3.25
CA GLU A 17 -9.47 -8.80 -4.01
C GLU A 17 -9.48 -10.14 -3.29
N SER A 18 -10.62 -10.85 -3.33
CA SER A 18 -10.74 -12.23 -2.85
C SER A 18 -10.86 -13.20 -4.03
N ASP A 19 -10.00 -14.21 -4.06
CA ASP A 19 -10.13 -15.36 -4.95
C ASP A 19 -11.09 -16.38 -4.32
N ILE A 20 -12.19 -16.68 -5.00
CA ILE A 20 -13.27 -17.55 -4.49
C ILE A 20 -13.17 -18.93 -5.13
N ALA A 21 -13.13 -19.96 -4.30
CA ALA A 21 -13.24 -21.35 -4.72
C ALA A 21 -14.65 -21.90 -4.43
N PHE A 22 -15.27 -22.50 -5.43
CA PHE A 22 -16.55 -23.20 -5.30
C PHE A 22 -16.31 -24.70 -5.06
N LYS A 23 -17.11 -25.30 -4.17
CA LYS A 23 -17.23 -26.76 -4.08
C LYS A 23 -18.47 -27.17 -4.88
N LEU A 24 -18.28 -28.09 -5.81
CA LEU A 24 -19.34 -28.62 -6.67
C LEU A 24 -19.97 -29.86 -6.04
N GLY A 25 -21.29 -29.99 -6.15
CA GLY A 25 -22.05 -31.17 -5.78
C GLY A 25 -21.99 -32.25 -6.86
N LYS A 26 -22.69 -33.37 -6.64
CA LYS A 26 -22.71 -34.54 -7.56
C LYS A 26 -23.23 -34.22 -8.97
N GLY A 27 -23.97 -33.12 -9.15
CA GLY A 27 -24.45 -32.64 -10.45
C GLY A 27 -23.57 -31.59 -11.13
N GLY A 28 -22.40 -31.26 -10.56
CA GLY A 28 -21.55 -30.17 -11.06
C GLY A 28 -22.02 -28.77 -10.66
N GLU A 29 -23.12 -28.66 -9.91
CA GLU A 29 -23.62 -27.38 -9.38
C GLU A 29 -22.83 -26.92 -8.16
N PRO A 30 -22.55 -25.60 -8.00
CA PRO A 30 -21.93 -25.06 -6.81
C PRO A 30 -22.83 -25.26 -5.58
N VAL A 31 -22.36 -26.01 -4.58
CA VAL A 31 -23.12 -26.26 -3.33
C VAL A 31 -22.57 -25.47 -2.15
N SER A 32 -21.34 -24.95 -2.24
CA SER A 32 -20.77 -24.03 -1.25
C SER A 32 -19.58 -23.28 -1.85
N TRP A 33 -19.15 -22.22 -1.18
CA TRP A 33 -17.97 -21.44 -1.57
C TRP A 33 -17.05 -21.23 -0.36
N SER A 34 -15.78 -20.97 -0.66
CA SER A 34 -14.75 -20.60 0.32
C SER A 34 -13.78 -19.62 -0.32
N ILE A 35 -13.19 -18.75 0.50
CA ILE A 35 -12.13 -17.85 0.03
C ILE A 35 -10.83 -18.64 -0.01
N LYS A 36 -10.22 -18.73 -1.20
CA LYS A 36 -8.97 -19.45 -1.44
C LYS A 36 -7.77 -18.60 -1.06
N SER A 37 -7.78 -17.33 -1.45
CA SER A 37 -6.73 -16.38 -1.10
C SER A 37 -7.25 -14.95 -1.19
N TYR A 38 -6.52 -14.03 -0.57
CA TYR A 38 -6.70 -12.60 -0.79
C TYR A 38 -5.49 -12.06 -1.53
N LYS A 39 -5.73 -11.30 -2.60
CA LYS A 39 -4.69 -10.55 -3.30
C LYS A 39 -4.81 -9.09 -2.87
N ARG A 40 -3.71 -8.53 -2.38
CA ARG A 40 -3.70 -7.22 -1.74
C ARG A 40 -2.50 -6.41 -2.23
N SER A 41 -2.77 -5.32 -2.90
CA SER A 41 -1.76 -4.34 -3.34
C SER A 41 -2.24 -2.95 -3.01
N ALA A 42 -1.31 -2.06 -2.71
CA ALA A 42 -1.58 -0.65 -2.55
C ALA A 42 -0.66 0.14 -3.48
N LYS A 43 -1.15 1.27 -3.95
CA LYS A 43 -0.39 2.23 -4.73
C LYS A 43 -0.54 3.60 -4.08
N ALA A 44 0.58 4.26 -3.86
CA ALA A 44 0.65 5.55 -3.24
C ALA A 44 1.42 6.51 -4.15
N THR A 45 0.94 7.73 -4.30
CA THR A 45 1.69 8.82 -4.94
C THR A 45 2.22 9.73 -3.81
N ILE A 46 3.54 9.92 -3.77
CA ILE A 46 4.27 10.60 -2.69
C ILE A 46 5.10 11.76 -3.23
N GLU A 47 5.32 12.78 -2.40
CA GLU A 47 6.26 13.87 -2.70
C GLU A 47 7.71 13.35 -2.79
N LEU A 48 8.55 14.00 -3.62
CA LEU A 48 9.95 13.61 -3.75
C LEU A 48 10.76 13.75 -2.45
N ASP A 49 10.39 14.70 -1.59
CA ASP A 49 11.04 14.86 -0.29
C ASP A 49 10.83 13.63 0.61
N GLU A 50 9.65 13.00 0.54
CA GLU A 50 9.36 11.74 1.24
C GLU A 50 10.16 10.58 0.63
N LEU A 51 10.28 10.52 -0.70
CA LEU A 51 11.12 9.53 -1.37
C LEU A 51 12.59 9.65 -0.91
N LYS A 52 13.12 10.88 -0.88
CA LYS A 52 14.49 11.16 -0.42
C LYS A 52 14.71 10.71 1.02
N TYR A 53 13.75 11.00 1.89
CA TYR A 53 13.78 10.54 3.28
C TYR A 53 13.80 9.02 3.39
N MET A 54 12.95 8.31 2.65
CA MET A 54 12.95 6.85 2.66
C MET A 54 14.28 6.27 2.15
N ILE A 55 14.89 6.89 1.13
CA ILE A 55 16.22 6.47 0.63
C ILE A 55 17.28 6.67 1.73
N GLN A 56 17.21 7.76 2.48
CA GLN A 56 18.09 7.98 3.64
C GLN A 56 17.90 6.91 4.72
N LEU A 57 16.66 6.50 4.99
CA LEU A 57 16.37 5.39 5.89
C LEU A 57 16.92 4.05 5.37
N ALA A 58 17.02 3.88 4.05
CA ALA A 58 17.56 2.69 3.41
C ALA A 58 19.09 2.69 3.32
N ILE A 59 19.81 3.73 3.76
CA ILE A 59 21.29 3.79 3.73
C ILE A 59 21.96 2.55 4.34
N PRO A 60 21.53 2.01 5.51
CA PRO A 60 22.10 0.78 6.07
C PRO A 60 21.96 -0.45 5.15
N PHE A 61 21.04 -0.40 4.19
CA PHE A 61 20.80 -1.42 3.18
C PHE A 61 21.39 -1.06 1.80
N GLY A 62 22.27 -0.07 1.74
CA GLY A 62 22.89 0.43 0.51
C GLY A 62 22.02 1.43 -0.26
N GLY A 63 21.04 2.06 0.40
CA GLY A 63 20.08 2.97 -0.24
C GLY A 63 18.94 2.25 -0.98
N ASP A 64 18.87 0.92 -0.86
CA ASP A 64 17.88 0.09 -1.56
C ASP A 64 16.56 0.01 -0.77
N LEU A 65 15.56 0.75 -1.23
CA LEU A 65 14.21 0.75 -0.64
C LEU A 65 13.55 -0.63 -0.67
N LEU A 66 13.88 -1.49 -1.64
CA LEU A 66 13.30 -2.84 -1.74
C LEU A 66 13.82 -3.76 -0.66
N LYS A 67 14.88 -3.39 0.08
CA LYS A 67 15.38 -4.14 1.23
C LYS A 67 14.79 -3.70 2.57
N LEU A 68 14.11 -2.55 2.61
CA LEU A 68 13.48 -2.08 3.84
C LEU A 68 12.44 -3.10 4.34
N PRO A 69 12.40 -3.42 5.65
CA PRO A 69 11.40 -4.32 6.18
C PRO A 69 9.99 -3.74 5.99
N PRO A 70 8.95 -4.59 6.02
CA PRO A 70 7.58 -4.10 6.02
C PRO A 70 7.33 -3.12 7.18
N ALA A 71 6.60 -2.06 6.92
CA ALA A 71 6.29 -0.99 7.88
C ALA A 71 4.80 -0.67 7.88
N PRO A 72 4.23 -0.13 8.98
CA PRO A 72 2.86 0.31 8.98
C PRO A 72 2.66 1.52 8.05
N LEU A 73 1.47 1.59 7.46
CA LEU A 73 1.03 2.70 6.63
C LEU A 73 -0.36 3.15 7.09
N THR A 74 -0.54 4.45 7.25
CA THR A 74 -1.85 5.03 7.55
C THR A 74 -2.20 6.04 6.46
N ALA A 75 -3.40 5.92 5.90
CA ALA A 75 -3.97 6.87 4.95
C ALA A 75 -5.27 7.42 5.51
N ARG A 76 -5.46 8.74 5.39
CA ARG A 76 -6.64 9.46 5.86
C ARG A 76 -7.33 10.14 4.69
N CYS A 77 -8.64 10.02 4.60
CA CYS A 77 -9.47 10.71 3.61
C CYS A 77 -10.62 11.43 4.33
N GLU A 78 -10.74 12.73 4.13
CA GLU A 78 -11.86 13.53 4.63
C GLU A 78 -13.02 13.45 3.63
N VAL A 79 -14.20 13.07 4.11
CA VAL A 79 -15.43 12.97 3.32
C VAL A 79 -16.53 13.81 3.98
N GLU A 80 -17.52 14.24 3.21
CA GLU A 80 -18.69 14.92 3.79
C GLU A 80 -19.36 14.00 4.83
N GLY A 81 -19.31 14.40 6.11
CA GLY A 81 -19.90 13.67 7.23
C GLY A 81 -18.94 12.84 8.09
N GLY A 82 -17.65 12.76 7.77
CA GLY A 82 -16.68 12.05 8.62
C GLY A 82 -15.29 11.88 8.01
N THR A 83 -14.45 11.12 8.70
CA THR A 83 -13.11 10.76 8.26
C THR A 83 -13.03 9.26 8.01
N LEU A 84 -12.62 8.87 6.81
CA LEU A 84 -12.22 7.51 6.51
C LEU A 84 -10.73 7.35 6.83
N LEU A 85 -10.41 6.49 7.79
CA LEU A 85 -9.06 6.15 8.17
C LEU A 85 -8.76 4.71 7.76
N LEU A 86 -7.73 4.54 6.94
CA LEU A 86 -7.20 3.25 6.54
C LEU A 86 -5.83 3.06 7.19
N THR A 87 -5.69 2.00 7.98
CA THR A 87 -4.41 1.58 8.56
C THR A 87 -4.04 0.21 8.01
N VAL A 88 -2.88 0.12 7.37
CA VAL A 88 -2.28 -1.14 6.94
C VAL A 88 -1.09 -1.43 7.86
N PRO A 89 -1.18 -2.39 8.80
CA PRO A 89 -0.15 -2.62 9.81
C PRO A 89 1.24 -2.96 9.26
N ALA A 90 1.29 -3.55 8.07
CA ALA A 90 2.52 -3.90 7.38
C ALA A 90 2.30 -3.83 5.86
N VAL A 91 3.04 -2.92 5.22
CA VAL A 91 3.22 -2.82 3.77
C VAL A 91 4.70 -2.97 3.43
N LYS A 92 4.98 -3.59 2.29
CA LYS A 92 6.33 -3.76 1.75
C LYS A 92 6.44 -2.98 0.45
N ILE A 93 7.45 -2.13 0.33
CA ILE A 93 7.77 -1.47 -0.95
C ILE A 93 8.23 -2.54 -1.94
N VAL A 94 7.58 -2.60 -3.09
CA VAL A 94 7.91 -3.55 -4.17
C VAL A 94 8.37 -2.86 -5.45
N LYS A 95 8.01 -1.59 -5.65
CA LYS A 95 8.47 -0.77 -6.77
C LYS A 95 8.31 0.71 -6.45
N PHE A 96 9.24 1.52 -6.96
CA PHE A 96 9.20 2.98 -6.85
C PHE A 96 9.80 3.58 -8.13
N GLY A 97 9.30 4.76 -8.53
CA GLY A 97 9.91 5.55 -9.60
C GLY A 97 10.95 6.52 -9.06
N LEU A 98 12.11 6.60 -9.70
CA LEU A 98 13.05 7.71 -9.52
C LEU A 98 12.85 8.67 -10.69
N PRO A 99 12.32 9.89 -10.48
CA PRO A 99 12.29 10.87 -11.55
C PRO A 99 13.73 11.34 -11.81
N VAL A 100 14.19 11.18 -13.05
CA VAL A 100 15.54 11.56 -13.51
C VAL A 100 15.50 12.87 -14.32
N GLU A 101 14.33 13.51 -14.42
CA GLU A 101 14.18 14.74 -15.18
C GLU A 101 14.73 15.95 -14.41
N VAL A 102 15.72 16.62 -15.00
CA VAL A 102 16.26 17.89 -14.51
C VAL A 102 15.36 19.01 -15.04
N GLY A 103 14.22 19.23 -14.37
CA GLY A 103 13.21 20.21 -14.75
C GLY A 103 12.09 20.24 -13.71
N SER A 104 11.54 21.42 -13.43
CA SER A 104 10.74 21.79 -12.25
C SER A 104 9.40 21.08 -12.00
N ASP A 105 9.05 20.04 -12.76
CA ASP A 105 7.65 19.60 -12.84
C ASP A 105 7.37 18.22 -12.21
N ALA A 106 8.39 17.45 -11.84
CA ALA A 106 8.19 16.20 -11.12
C ALA A 106 8.26 16.46 -9.60
N SER A 107 7.16 16.87 -8.98
CA SER A 107 7.06 17.03 -7.51
C SER A 107 6.74 15.73 -6.78
N GLU A 108 6.30 14.70 -7.51
CA GLU A 108 5.75 13.47 -6.96
C GLU A 108 6.22 12.22 -7.73
N THR A 109 6.17 11.07 -7.08
CA THR A 109 6.43 9.77 -7.70
C THR A 109 5.46 8.71 -7.20
N ASP A 110 5.28 7.68 -8.01
CA ASP A 110 4.48 6.50 -7.65
C ASP A 110 5.31 5.48 -6.86
N LEU A 111 4.66 4.93 -5.84
CA LEU A 111 5.15 3.90 -4.95
C LEU A 111 4.16 2.72 -4.94
N ASP A 112 4.60 1.57 -5.41
CA ASP A 112 3.83 0.33 -5.37
C ASP A 112 4.19 -0.46 -4.10
N LEU A 113 3.15 -0.91 -3.40
CA LEU A 113 3.22 -1.54 -2.10
C LEU A 113 2.52 -2.90 -2.12
N ALA A 114 3.20 -3.93 -1.63
CA ALA A 114 2.57 -5.21 -1.28
C ALA A 114 2.00 -5.11 0.14
N VAL A 115 0.70 -5.41 0.27
CA VAL A 115 0.01 -5.39 1.57
C VAL A 115 0.14 -6.77 2.21
N THR A 116 1.04 -6.88 3.20
CA THR A 116 1.39 -8.16 3.83
C THR A 116 0.55 -8.49 5.06
N SER A 117 -0.30 -7.56 5.49
CA SER A 117 -1.18 -7.67 6.66
C SER A 117 -2.63 -7.37 6.30
N TYR A 118 -3.57 -7.64 7.20
CA TYR A 118 -4.97 -7.30 6.99
C TYR A 118 -5.17 -5.79 7.18
N PRO A 119 -5.74 -5.06 6.19
CA PRO A 119 -6.01 -3.63 6.32
C PRO A 119 -7.16 -3.39 7.31
N ILE A 120 -7.02 -2.37 8.14
CA ILE A 120 -8.03 -1.90 9.10
C ILE A 120 -8.65 -0.64 8.50
N ILE A 121 -9.95 -0.69 8.19
CA ILE A 121 -10.71 0.45 7.66
C ILE A 121 -11.67 0.90 8.75
N THR A 122 -11.59 2.17 9.13
CA THR A 122 -12.43 2.80 10.15
C THR A 122 -13.06 4.07 9.61
N TYR A 123 -14.29 4.35 10.04
CA TYR A 123 -15.03 5.56 9.72
C TYR A 123 -15.42 6.22 11.04
N THR A 124 -15.05 7.49 11.20
CA THR A 124 -15.28 8.29 12.42
C THR A 124 -15.90 9.62 12.10
#